data_AF-A0A7J5VGZ2-F1
#
_entry.id   AF-A0A7J5VGZ2-F1
#
_cell.length_a   1.000
_cell.length_b   1.000
_cell.length_c   1.000
_cell.angle_alpha   90.00
_cell.angle_beta   90.00
_cell.angle_gamma   90.00
#
_symmetry.space_group_name_H-M   'P 1'
#
loop_
_entity.id
_entity.type
_entity.pdbx_description
1 polymer ?
#
loop_
_entity_poly.entity_id
_entity_poly.type
_entity_poly.pdbx_seq_one_letter_code
_entity_poly.pdbx_strand_id
1 'polypeptide(L)'
;MVHNPEVTVRSRGVMEKCTFCVQKIMEARSDAIRDGRELKGTDVITACQQACPANAIVFGDVNDEESDIAKIRNHKLAYHVLEELNVKPNVTYIAKLRNTHSEEVI
;
A
#
# COMPACT_ATOMS: atom_id res chain seq x y z
N MET A 1 8.81 -26.94 -0.86
CA MET A 1 9.13 -25.83 0.07
C MET A 1 8.10 -24.73 -0.16
N VAL A 2 7.39 -24.29 0.89
CA VAL A 2 6.25 -23.36 0.80
C VAL A 2 6.57 -21.96 1.38
N HIS A 3 7.59 -21.86 2.23
CA HIS A 3 7.94 -20.59 2.90
C HIS A 3 8.93 -19.76 2.08
N ASN A 4 8.73 -18.43 2.11
CA ASN A 4 9.64 -17.47 1.50
C ASN A 4 10.90 -17.33 2.40
N PRO A 5 12.12 -17.54 1.86
CA PRO A 5 13.36 -17.38 2.64
C PRO A 5 13.62 -15.95 3.13
N GLU A 6 13.10 -14.93 2.44
CA GLU A 6 13.32 -13.51 2.77
C GLU A 6 12.46 -13.00 3.94
N VAL A 7 11.62 -13.87 4.51
CA VAL A 7 10.74 -13.53 5.62
C VAL A 7 11.04 -14.48 6.79
N THR A 8 11.26 -13.90 7.96
CA THR A 8 11.52 -14.69 9.17
C THR A 8 10.29 -15.50 9.58
N VAL A 9 10.45 -16.81 9.71
CA VAL A 9 9.46 -17.68 10.36
C VAL A 9 9.63 -17.52 11.87
N ARG A 10 8.60 -17.03 12.56
CA ARG A 10 8.71 -16.67 13.99
C ARG A 10 8.27 -17.81 14.90
N SER A 11 8.93 -17.90 16.05
CA SER A 11 8.63 -18.86 17.11
C SER A 11 7.47 -18.39 17.98
N ARG A 12 6.94 -19.31 18.80
CA ARG A 12 5.83 -19.03 19.73
C ARG A 12 6.15 -17.85 20.66
N GLY A 13 5.20 -16.93 20.79
CA GLY A 13 5.28 -15.79 21.72
C GLY A 13 5.82 -14.49 21.12
N VAL A 14 6.09 -14.45 19.81
CA VAL A 14 6.52 -13.24 19.10
C VAL A 14 5.32 -12.58 18.42
N MET A 15 5.11 -11.28 18.65
CA MET A 15 4.06 -10.52 17.95
C MET A 15 4.43 -10.24 16.50
N GLU A 16 3.41 -10.22 15.65
CA GLU A 16 3.52 -9.92 14.23
C GLU A 16 2.58 -8.80 13.82
N LYS A 17 2.92 -8.12 12.73
CA LYS A 17 2.06 -7.10 12.10
C LYS A 17 2.38 -6.97 10.62
N CYS A 18 1.55 -6.21 9.91
CA CYS A 18 1.87 -5.75 8.58
C CYS A 18 3.16 -4.90 8.60
N THR A 19 4.10 -5.25 7.73
CA THR A 19 5.38 -4.55 7.53
C THR A 19 5.46 -3.89 6.15
N PHE A 20 4.33 -3.76 5.44
CA PHE A 20 4.26 -3.32 4.05
C PHE A 20 5.20 -4.09 3.12
N CYS A 21 5.32 -5.41 3.35
CA CYS A 21 6.21 -6.28 2.60
C CYS A 21 7.66 -5.74 2.56
N VAL A 22 8.22 -5.41 3.73
CA VAL A 22 9.59 -4.89 3.86
C VAL A 22 10.63 -5.68 3.08
N GLN A 23 10.47 -7.00 2.95
CA GLN A 23 11.34 -7.85 2.15
C GLN A 23 11.41 -7.40 0.68
N LYS A 24 10.27 -7.06 0.08
CA LYS A 24 10.20 -6.58 -1.31
C LYS A 24 10.74 -5.15 -1.44
N ILE A 25 10.55 -4.31 -0.43
CA ILE A 25 11.10 -2.95 -0.40
C ILE A 25 12.63 -3.00 -0.38
N MET A 26 13.21 -3.89 0.44
CA MET A 26 14.66 -4.02 0.58
C MET A 26 15.30 -4.64 -0.66
N GLU A 27 14.63 -5.62 -1.29
CA GLU A 27 15.04 -6.18 -2.57
C GLU A 27 15.08 -5.09 -3.66
N ALA A 28 13.98 -4.37 -3.88
CA ALA A 28 13.91 -3.31 -4.88
C ALA A 28 14.91 -2.17 -4.60
N ARG A 29 15.13 -1.82 -3.33
CA ARG A 29 16.16 -0.85 -2.94
C ARG A 29 17.55 -1.34 -3.30
N SER A 30 17.86 -2.61 -3.05
CA SER A 30 19.17 -3.19 -3.35
C SER A 30 19.44 -3.22 -4.84
N ASP A 31 18.42 -3.56 -5.65
CA ASP A 31 18.50 -3.51 -7.11
C ASP A 31 18.70 -2.08 -7.62
N ALA A 32 17.96 -1.10 -7.09
CA ALA A 32 18.14 0.30 -7.47
C ALA A 32 19.56 0.83 -7.15
N ILE A 33 20.11 0.47 -5.99
CA ILE A 33 21.50 0.80 -5.61
C ILE A 33 22.50 0.14 -6.56
N ARG A 34 22.30 -1.14 -6.90
CA ARG A 34 23.17 -1.87 -7.85
C ARG A 34 23.16 -1.22 -9.24
N ASP A 35 22.00 -0.74 -9.67
CA ASP A 35 21.82 -0.11 -10.98
C ASP A 35 22.21 1.40 -10.97
N GLY A 36 22.60 1.95 -9.81
CA GLY A 36 23.01 3.35 -9.67
C GLY A 36 21.87 4.35 -9.86
N ARG A 37 20.61 3.95 -9.61
CA ARG A 37 19.41 4.77 -9.78
C ARG A 37 18.67 4.95 -8.46
N GLU A 38 17.80 5.95 -8.40
CA GLU A 38 16.88 6.10 -7.28
C GLU A 38 15.76 5.04 -7.32
N LEU A 39 15.29 4.67 -6.14
CA LEU A 39 14.15 3.78 -5.96
C LEU A 39 12.88 4.53 -6.31
N LYS A 40 12.07 3.98 -7.22
CA LYS A 40 10.75 4.52 -7.52
C LYS A 40 9.69 3.74 -6.76
N GLY A 41 8.62 4.41 -6.33
CA GLY A 41 7.50 3.76 -5.67
C GLY A 41 6.88 2.62 -6.50
N THR A 42 6.93 2.74 -7.83
CA THR A 42 6.44 1.73 -8.79
C THR A 42 7.28 0.46 -8.83
N ASP A 43 8.52 0.48 -8.31
CA ASP A 43 9.40 -0.68 -8.29
C ASP A 43 8.94 -1.73 -7.26
N VAL A 44 8.09 -1.33 -6.31
CA VAL A 44 7.63 -2.20 -5.22
C VAL A 44 6.14 -2.50 -5.37
N ILE A 45 5.82 -3.77 -5.62
CA ILE A 45 4.44 -4.25 -5.60
C ILE A 45 4.25 -5.15 -4.38
N THR A 46 3.46 -4.69 -3.40
CA THR A 46 3.19 -5.47 -2.18
C THR A 46 2.38 -6.74 -2.47
N ALA A 47 2.46 -7.73 -1.60
CA ALA A 47 1.75 -9.00 -1.79
C ALA A 47 0.22 -8.79 -1.83
N CYS A 48 -0.32 -7.93 -0.96
CA CYS A 48 -1.76 -7.64 -0.92
C CYS A 48 -2.24 -6.82 -2.13
N GLN A 49 -1.41 -5.89 -2.64
CA GLN A 49 -1.67 -5.20 -3.90
C GLN A 49 -1.69 -6.16 -5.08
N GLN A 50 -0.67 -7.01 -5.20
CA GLN A 50 -0.56 -8.00 -6.28
C GLN A 50 -1.70 -9.02 -6.28
N ALA A 51 -2.16 -9.42 -5.08
CA ALA A 51 -3.23 -10.40 -4.93
C ALA A 51 -4.64 -9.82 -5.19
N CYS A 52 -4.81 -8.49 -5.18
CA CYS A 52 -6.11 -7.86 -5.32
C CYS A 52 -6.52 -7.74 -6.79
N PRO A 53 -7.52 -8.50 -7.28
CA PRO A 53 -7.93 -8.41 -8.69
C PRO A 53 -8.63 -7.08 -9.03
N ALA A 54 -9.18 -6.41 -8.01
CA ALA A 54 -9.88 -5.14 -8.16
C ALA A 54 -8.96 -3.92 -8.05
N ASN A 55 -7.64 -4.11 -7.86
CA ASN A 55 -6.67 -3.02 -7.65
C ASN A 55 -7.06 -2.05 -6.52
N ALA A 56 -7.70 -2.56 -5.47
CA ALA A 56 -8.21 -1.73 -4.37
C ALA A 56 -7.10 -1.19 -3.45
N ILE A 57 -5.93 -1.82 -3.45
CA ILE A 57 -4.77 -1.43 -2.64
C ILE A 57 -3.73 -0.86 -3.58
N VAL A 58 -3.35 0.40 -3.36
CA VAL A 58 -2.26 1.06 -4.08
C VAL A 58 -1.14 1.36 -3.10
N PHE A 59 0.08 1.00 -3.48
CA PHE A 59 1.29 1.23 -2.70
C PHE A 59 2.30 2.00 -3.56
N GLY A 60 3.07 2.89 -2.95
CA GLY A 60 4.05 3.71 -3.65
C GLY A 60 4.76 4.69 -2.71
N ASP A 61 5.53 5.60 -3.30
CA ASP A 61 6.20 6.67 -2.58
C ASP A 61 5.28 7.90 -2.50
N VAL A 62 5.03 8.36 -1.28
CA VAL A 62 4.18 9.53 -1.00
C VAL A 62 4.91 10.85 -1.28
N ASN A 63 6.25 10.85 -1.29
CA ASN A 63 7.03 12.05 -1.53
C ASN A 63 7.08 12.43 -3.01
N ASP A 64 6.77 11.47 -3.90
CA ASP A 64 6.59 11.72 -5.33
C ASP A 64 5.16 12.22 -5.57
N GLU A 65 5.02 13.51 -5.88
CA GLU A 65 3.73 14.16 -6.14
C GLU A 65 3.01 13.61 -7.38
N GLU A 66 3.75 13.04 -8.34
CA GLU A 66 3.18 12.46 -9.56
C GLU A 66 2.67 11.02 -9.36
N SER A 67 3.00 10.39 -8.23
CA SER A 67 2.62 9.03 -7.92
C SER A 67 1.10 8.84 -7.79
N ASP A 68 0.62 7.63 -8.11
CA ASP A 68 -0.79 7.29 -7.93
C ASP A 68 -1.24 7.41 -6.47
N ILE A 69 -0.34 7.12 -5.52
CA ILE A 69 -0.65 7.21 -4.09
C ILE A 69 -0.83 8.65 -3.64
N ALA A 70 -0.03 9.61 -4.14
CA ALA A 70 -0.19 11.03 -3.84
C ALA A 70 -1.56 11.53 -4.34
N LYS A 71 -1.95 11.12 -5.54
CA LYS A 71 -3.26 11.47 -6.13
C LYS A 71 -4.43 10.89 -5.33
N ILE A 72 -4.35 9.62 -4.94
CA ILE A 72 -5.38 8.94 -4.14
C ILE A 72 -5.48 9.55 -2.74
N ARG A 73 -4.35 9.87 -2.11
CA ARG A 73 -4.33 10.46 -0.77
C ARG A 73 -4.97 11.84 -0.72
N ASN A 74 -4.85 12.62 -1.79
CA ASN A 74 -5.47 13.94 -1.93
C ASN A 74 -6.92 13.89 -2.46
N HIS A 75 -7.47 12.70 -2.68
CA HIS A 75 -8.83 12.55 -3.19
C HIS A 75 -9.87 13.03 -2.16
N LYS A 76 -10.99 13.61 -2.62
CA LYS A 76 -12.04 14.16 -1.74
C LYS A 76 -12.70 13.13 -0.80
N LEU A 77 -12.62 11.85 -1.16
CA LEU A 77 -13.16 10.73 -0.39
C LEU A 77 -12.09 10.04 0.48
N ALA A 78 -10.87 10.56 0.49
CA ALA A 78 -9.77 10.02 1.30
C ALA A 78 -9.98 10.40 2.77
N TYR A 79 -9.77 9.44 3.66
CA TYR A 79 -9.82 9.66 5.10
C TYR A 79 -8.84 8.76 5.85
N HIS A 80 -8.44 9.21 7.04
CA HIS A 80 -7.65 8.42 7.97
C HIS A 80 -8.56 7.75 9.01
N VAL A 81 -8.27 6.49 9.33
CA VAL A 81 -9.03 5.77 10.36
C VAL A 81 -8.65 6.31 11.73
N LEU A 82 -9.67 6.64 12.54
CA LEU A 82 -9.53 7.21 13.89
C LEU A 82 -8.71 8.52 13.89
N GLU A 83 -9.09 9.45 13.01
CA GLU A 83 -8.39 10.72 12.84
C GLU A 83 -8.43 11.60 14.11
N GLU A 84 -9.46 11.43 14.94
CA GLU A 84 -9.63 12.14 16.22
C GLU A 84 -8.47 11.88 17.20
N LEU A 85 -7.80 10.72 17.06
CA LEU A 85 -6.65 10.35 17.90
C LEU A 85 -5.32 10.96 17.42
N ASN A 86 -5.31 11.63 16.26
CA ASN A 86 -4.12 12.26 15.66
C ASN A 86 -2.89 11.32 15.55
N VAL A 87 -3.12 10.03 15.30
CA VAL A 87 -2.07 9.01 15.17
C VAL A 87 -1.31 9.07 13.84
N LYS A 88 -1.78 9.90 12.90
CA LYS A 88 -1.19 10.14 11.57
C LYS A 88 -0.81 8.83 10.85
N PRO A 89 -1.79 7.97 10.54
CA PRO A 89 -1.52 6.67 9.94
C PRO A 89 -1.02 6.84 8.50
N ASN A 90 -0.11 5.95 8.08
CA ASN A 90 0.41 5.93 6.71
C ASN A 90 -0.55 5.26 5.71
N VAL A 91 -1.63 4.64 6.18
CA VAL A 91 -2.68 4.09 5.32
C VAL A 91 -3.83 5.08 5.24
N THR A 92 -4.24 5.39 4.02
CA THR A 92 -5.39 6.24 3.73
C THR A 92 -6.46 5.37 3.07
N TYR A 93 -7.70 5.51 3.51
CA TYR A 93 -8.83 4.76 2.95
C TYR A 93 -9.67 5.67 2.06
N ILE A 94 -10.29 5.09 1.05
CA ILE A 94 -11.26 5.77 0.20
C ILE A 94 -12.67 5.34 0.61
N ALA A 95 -13.54 6.31 0.87
CA ALA A 95 -14.91 6.04 1.26
C ALA A 95 -15.67 5.31 0.13
N LYS A 96 -16.48 4.31 0.52
CA LYS A 96 -17.33 3.57 -0.42
C LYS A 96 -18.51 4.44 -0.85
N LEU A 97 -18.48 4.94 -2.08
CA LEU A 97 -19.65 5.56 -2.70
C LEU A 97 -20.62 4.46 -3.15
N ARG A 98 -21.90 4.56 -2.76
CA ARG A 98 -22.96 3.66 -3.21
C ARG A 98 -23.96 4.49 -4.00
N ASN A 99 -24.19 4.13 -5.26
CA ASN A 99 -25.28 4.73 -6.02
C ASN A 99 -26.61 4.11 -5.55
N THR A 100 -27.46 4.91 -4.93
CA THR A 100 -28.75 4.47 -4.35
C THR A 100 -29.94 4.63 -5.29
N HIS A 101 -29.75 5.26 -6.45
CA HIS A 101 -30.79 5.41 -7.47
C HIS A 101 -30.51 4.43 -8.63
N SER A 102 -31.52 3.65 -9.03
CA SER A 102 -31.50 2.91 -10.29
C SER A 102 -31.50 3.90 -11.46
N GLU A 103 -30.86 3.54 -12.57
CA GLU A 103 -30.87 4.30 -13.83
C GLU A 103 -32.25 4.31 -14.51
N GLU A 104 -33.34 4.38 -13.74
CA GLU A 104 -34.69 4.70 -14.21
C GLU A 104 -34.96 6.17 -13.93
N VAL A 105 -34.22 7.05 -14.60
CA VAL A 105 -34.58 8.47 -14.70
C VAL A 105 -34.37 8.91 -16.15
N ILE A 106 -35.49 8.84 -16.90
CA ILE A 106 -35.82 9.37 -18.24
C ILE A 106 -35.29 8.57 -19.44
#